data_AF-A0A968RQH1-F1
#
_entry.id   AF-A0A968RQH1-F1
#
_cell.length_a   1.000
_cell.length_b   1.000
_cell.length_c   1.000
_cell.angle_alpha   90.00
_cell.angle_beta   90.00
_cell.angle_gamma   90.00
#
_symmetry.space_group_name_H-M   'P 1'
#
loop_
_entity.id
_entity.type
_entity.pdbx_description
1 polymer ?
#
loop_
_entity_poly.entity_id
_entity_poly.type
_entity_poly.pdbx_seq_one_letter_code
_entity_poly.pdbx_strand_id
1 'polypeptide(L)'
;MNVPYVAQETSNWCWAACMDMIIKFHKGKAVTQCDLVKSRIKLENPNFQIKEDICCLDCAKGCEMVQRTNCNHRLQGYTIPFSIAGAKAQPDYYDLIFTLIGFNSSQEINDTNAPFSWEKIVHEIESCRPFLINISAIGTDSRINATHAVVVKGYGVQNGTKFIVANDPWKPCCTVTQELVLPYSIFSSKRYDTKNGYQITGVLGIVHSIQPNTLSTNSHIRSCVACERLDTIYRDTLGNHIPYQQAIFEVANISASNISPSLNNRNNIRLQKRYKELNLIFRKED
;
A
#
# COMPACT_ATOMS: atom_id res chain seq x y z
N MET A 1 -6.25 6.58 12.47
CA MET A 1 -6.95 5.28 12.53
C MET A 1 -6.08 4.23 13.21
N ASN A 2 -6.67 3.30 13.97
CA ASN A 2 -5.96 2.14 14.51
C ASN A 2 -5.84 1.00 13.47
N VAL A 3 -5.14 1.26 12.37
CA VAL A 3 -4.83 0.23 11.36
C VAL A 3 -3.76 -0.71 11.92
N PRO A 4 -4.02 -2.03 12.02
CA PRO A 4 -3.06 -2.97 12.57
C PRO A 4 -1.79 -2.98 11.72
N TYR A 5 -0.65 -2.99 12.38
CA TYR A 5 0.64 -3.12 11.71
C TYR A 5 0.90 -4.58 11.32
N VAL A 6 1.39 -4.78 10.09
CA VAL A 6 1.82 -6.07 9.56
C VAL A 6 3.12 -5.87 8.81
N ALA A 7 4.22 -6.47 9.26
CA ALA A 7 5.48 -6.46 8.51
C ALA A 7 5.40 -7.37 7.27
N GLN A 8 6.12 -7.01 6.21
CA GLN A 8 6.21 -7.87 5.03
C GLN A 8 6.89 -9.21 5.35
N GLU A 9 6.41 -10.31 4.77
CA GLU A 9 6.98 -11.65 4.98
C GLU A 9 8.22 -11.91 4.12
N THR A 10 8.39 -11.13 3.05
CA THR A 10 9.51 -11.23 2.11
C THR A 10 10.00 -9.83 1.73
N SER A 11 11.15 -9.72 1.06
CA SER A 11 11.72 -8.43 0.63
C SER A 11 10.89 -7.65 -0.40
N ASN A 12 9.93 -8.29 -1.08
CA ASN A 12 9.15 -7.69 -2.17
C ASN A 12 7.63 -7.78 -1.97
N TRP A 13 7.17 -8.13 -0.77
CA TRP A 13 5.75 -8.26 -0.44
C TRP A 13 5.19 -7.09 0.37
N CYS A 14 5.81 -5.90 0.29
CA CYS A 14 5.26 -4.69 0.90
C CYS A 14 3.81 -4.43 0.46
N TRP A 15 3.48 -4.69 -0.81
CA TRP A 15 2.12 -4.59 -1.33
C TRP A 15 1.14 -5.55 -0.63
N ALA A 16 1.53 -6.81 -0.44
CA ALA A 16 0.69 -7.82 0.19
C ALA A 16 0.51 -7.52 1.68
N ALA A 17 1.58 -7.09 2.36
CA ALA A 17 1.51 -6.65 3.75
C ALA A 17 0.54 -5.47 3.93
N CYS A 18 0.61 -4.47 3.03
CA CYS A 18 -0.31 -3.34 3.06
C CYS A 18 -1.77 -3.76 2.86
N MET A 19 -2.03 -4.68 1.93
CA MET A 19 -3.38 -5.22 1.74
C MET A 19 -3.84 -5.98 3.00
N ASP A 20 -3.00 -6.81 3.60
CA ASP A 20 -3.31 -7.54 4.85
C ASP A 20 -3.69 -6.57 5.99
N MET A 21 -2.93 -5.47 6.19
CA MET A 21 -3.29 -4.44 7.17
C MET A 21 -4.70 -3.88 6.96
N ILE A 22 -5.06 -3.54 5.71
CA ILE A 22 -6.36 -2.96 5.37
C ILE A 22 -7.49 -4.00 5.53
N ILE A 23 -7.24 -5.26 5.13
CA ILE A 23 -8.21 -6.34 5.28
C ILE A 23 -8.49 -6.62 6.75
N LYS A 24 -7.43 -6.70 7.58
CA LYS A 24 -7.55 -6.86 9.03
C LYS A 24 -8.28 -5.69 9.67
N PHE A 25 -8.00 -4.45 9.23
CA PHE A 25 -8.71 -3.27 9.69
C PHE A 25 -10.23 -3.38 9.48
N HIS A 26 -10.67 -3.81 8.29
CA HIS A 26 -12.10 -3.87 7.96
C HIS A 26 -12.82 -5.14 8.45
N LYS A 27 -12.21 -6.32 8.31
CA LYS A 27 -12.90 -7.61 8.55
C LYS A 27 -12.41 -8.33 9.81
N GLY A 28 -11.29 -7.92 10.40
CA GLY A 28 -10.60 -8.69 11.45
C GLY A 28 -10.15 -10.08 11.00
N LYS A 29 -10.24 -10.40 9.70
CA LYS A 29 -10.00 -11.74 9.13
C LYS A 29 -8.53 -11.88 8.72
N ALA A 30 -7.97 -13.07 8.94
CA ALA A 30 -6.63 -13.45 8.50
C ALA A 30 -6.64 -13.83 7.02
N VAL A 31 -6.54 -12.85 6.12
CA VAL A 31 -6.01 -13.11 4.77
C VAL A 31 -4.51 -12.90 4.87
N THR A 32 -3.72 -13.95 4.67
CA THR A 32 -2.27 -13.87 4.80
C THR A 32 -1.64 -13.23 3.55
N GLN A 33 -0.41 -12.72 3.66
CA GLN A 33 0.32 -12.22 2.48
C GLN A 33 0.51 -13.33 1.43
N CYS A 34 0.71 -14.56 1.91
CA CYS A 34 0.69 -15.77 1.12
C CYS A 34 -0.58 -15.94 0.27
N ASP A 35 -1.75 -15.77 0.85
CA ASP A 35 -3.04 -15.90 0.15
C ASP A 35 -3.20 -14.83 -0.94
N LEU A 36 -2.71 -13.62 -0.67
CA LEU A 36 -2.71 -12.52 -1.63
C LEU A 36 -1.78 -12.82 -2.82
N VAL A 37 -0.60 -13.36 -2.57
CA VAL A 37 0.35 -13.76 -3.62
C VAL A 37 -0.21 -14.91 -4.46
N LYS A 38 -0.84 -15.90 -3.83
CA LYS A 38 -1.55 -16.98 -4.52
C LYS A 38 -2.69 -16.43 -5.40
N SER A 39 -3.45 -15.46 -4.90
CA SER A 39 -4.51 -14.78 -5.67
C SER A 39 -3.94 -14.07 -6.89
N ARG A 40 -2.81 -13.37 -6.74
CA ARG A 40 -2.07 -12.73 -7.84
C ARG A 40 -1.59 -13.74 -8.88
N ILE A 41 -1.06 -14.89 -8.48
CA ILE A 41 -0.64 -15.95 -9.42
C ILE A 41 -1.83 -16.51 -10.19
N LYS A 42 -2.97 -16.75 -9.51
CA LYS A 42 -4.20 -17.24 -10.15
C LYS A 42 -4.76 -16.24 -11.17
N LEU A 43 -4.62 -14.93 -10.93
CA LEU A 43 -5.00 -13.90 -11.90
C LEU A 43 -4.16 -13.95 -13.18
N GLU A 44 -2.86 -14.19 -13.07
CA GLU A 44 -1.97 -14.30 -14.23
C GLU A 44 -2.20 -15.59 -15.02
N ASN A 45 -2.34 -16.70 -14.29
CA ASN A 45 -2.57 -18.04 -14.81
C ASN A 45 -3.71 -18.75 -14.06
N PRO A 46 -4.97 -18.64 -14.55
CA PRO A 46 -6.12 -19.27 -13.92
C PRO A 46 -6.04 -20.80 -13.82
N ASN A 47 -5.25 -21.43 -14.69
CA ASN A 47 -5.03 -22.88 -14.69
C ASN A 47 -3.88 -23.30 -13.75
N PHE A 48 -3.23 -22.35 -13.08
CA PHE A 48 -2.19 -22.64 -12.11
C PHE A 48 -2.79 -23.39 -10.93
N GLN A 49 -2.44 -24.67 -10.81
CA GLN A 49 -2.82 -25.47 -9.66
C GLN A 49 -1.89 -25.12 -8.51
N ILE A 50 -2.46 -24.55 -7.45
CA ILE A 50 -1.76 -24.37 -6.17
C ILE A 50 -1.62 -25.76 -5.57
N LYS A 51 -0.52 -26.44 -5.90
CA LYS A 51 -0.15 -27.71 -5.29
C LYS A 51 0.29 -27.46 -3.85
N GLU A 52 0.17 -28.49 -3.01
CA GLU A 52 0.50 -28.42 -1.56
C GLU A 52 1.97 -28.07 -1.29
N ASP A 53 2.83 -28.11 -2.30
CA ASP A 53 4.26 -27.80 -2.22
C ASP A 53 4.62 -26.31 -2.43
N ILE A 54 3.61 -25.45 -2.59
CA ILE A 54 3.79 -24.00 -2.60
C ILE A 54 3.82 -23.47 -1.17
N CYS A 55 5.03 -23.24 -0.68
CA CYS A 55 5.22 -22.63 0.62
C CYS A 55 5.42 -21.13 0.52
N CYS A 56 4.79 -20.44 1.45
CA CYS A 56 5.17 -19.09 1.78
C CYS A 56 6.26 -19.11 2.84
N LEU A 57 7.04 -18.03 2.89
CA LEU A 57 7.99 -17.84 3.99
C LEU A 57 7.21 -17.68 5.28
N ASP A 58 7.78 -18.20 6.36
CA ASP A 58 7.23 -18.00 7.70
C ASP A 58 8.17 -17.05 8.45
N CYS A 59 7.58 -16.20 9.27
CA CYS A 59 8.35 -15.33 10.14
C CYS A 59 8.66 -16.08 11.42
N ALA A 60 9.93 -16.42 11.62
CA ALA A 60 10.36 -16.98 12.88
C ALA A 60 10.55 -15.89 13.94
N LYS A 61 10.81 -16.34 15.18
CA LYS A 61 11.13 -15.43 16.28
C LYS A 61 12.38 -14.62 15.91
N GLY A 62 12.32 -13.30 16.09
CA GLY A 62 13.50 -12.43 16.00
C GLY A 62 13.78 -11.79 14.63
N CYS A 63 12.76 -11.47 13.83
CA CYS A 63 12.90 -10.88 12.48
C CYS A 63 13.53 -11.80 11.43
N GLU A 64 13.72 -13.08 11.74
CA GLU A 64 14.30 -14.02 10.80
C GLU A 64 13.23 -14.64 9.89
N MET A 65 13.46 -14.56 8.59
CA MET A 65 12.67 -15.34 7.62
C MET A 65 13.13 -16.79 7.69
N VAL A 66 12.24 -17.70 8.11
CA VAL A 66 12.54 -19.12 8.09
C VAL A 66 11.93 -19.75 6.85
N GLN A 67 12.81 -20.35 6.06
CA GLN A 67 12.41 -21.16 4.93
C GLN A 67 11.87 -22.50 5.45
N ARG A 68 10.64 -22.84 5.06
CA ARG A 68 10.13 -24.20 5.28
C ARG A 68 10.95 -25.19 4.45
N THR A 69 11.35 -26.30 5.08
CA THR A 69 12.32 -27.27 4.54
C THR A 69 11.78 -28.13 3.38
N ASN A 70 10.46 -28.18 3.17
CA ASN A 70 9.81 -29.08 2.21
C ASN A 70 9.08 -28.34 1.07
N CYS A 71 9.71 -27.33 0.48
CA CYS A 71 9.05 -26.43 -0.46
C CYS A 71 9.65 -26.52 -1.86
N ASN A 72 8.92 -27.15 -2.79
CA ASN A 72 9.35 -27.27 -4.18
C ASN A 72 9.21 -25.95 -4.94
N HIS A 73 8.28 -25.08 -4.54
CA HIS A 73 8.03 -23.81 -5.19
C HIS A 73 8.13 -22.64 -4.21
N ARG A 74 9.06 -21.73 -4.49
CA ARG A 74 9.29 -20.52 -3.69
C ARG A 74 8.52 -19.36 -4.27
N LEU A 75 7.66 -18.72 -3.46
CA LEU A 75 6.89 -17.57 -3.93
C LEU A 75 7.63 -16.22 -3.79
N GLN A 76 8.86 -16.21 -3.25
CA GLN A 76 9.61 -15.00 -2.91
C GLN A 76 9.85 -14.05 -4.09
N GLY A 77 9.79 -14.51 -5.34
CA GLY A 77 9.96 -13.67 -6.52
C GLY A 77 8.67 -13.00 -7.01
N TYR A 78 7.50 -13.44 -6.54
CA TYR A 78 6.24 -12.93 -7.05
C TYR A 78 5.91 -11.58 -6.45
N THR A 79 5.77 -10.60 -7.34
CA THR A 79 5.44 -9.23 -7.00
C THR A 79 4.47 -8.65 -8.01
N ILE A 80 3.92 -7.48 -7.73
CA ILE A 80 3.09 -6.74 -8.67
C ILE A 80 3.96 -5.76 -9.47
N PRO A 81 3.55 -5.32 -10.68
CA PRO A 81 4.32 -4.37 -11.48
C PRO A 81 4.67 -3.09 -10.72
N PHE A 82 3.80 -2.70 -9.78
CA PHE A 82 3.99 -1.59 -8.85
C PHE A 82 5.10 -1.77 -7.83
N SER A 83 5.78 -2.90 -7.74
CA SER A 83 6.93 -3.08 -6.83
C SER A 83 8.16 -3.60 -7.58
N ILE A 84 8.23 -3.38 -8.89
CA ILE A 84 9.39 -3.68 -9.72
C ILE A 84 10.09 -2.36 -10.06
N ALA A 85 11.39 -2.30 -9.76
CA ALA A 85 12.27 -1.20 -10.12
C ALA A 85 12.15 -0.82 -11.61
N GLY A 86 11.82 0.44 -11.89
CA GLY A 86 11.73 0.96 -13.26
C GLY A 86 10.57 0.40 -14.11
N ALA A 87 9.73 -0.48 -13.57
CA ALA A 87 8.54 -0.93 -14.27
C ALA A 87 7.51 0.20 -14.35
N LYS A 88 6.82 0.29 -15.48
CA LYS A 88 5.64 1.16 -15.57
C LYS A 88 4.57 0.64 -14.63
N ALA A 89 4.06 1.52 -13.78
CA ALA A 89 2.83 1.30 -13.01
C ALA A 89 1.73 0.74 -13.94
N GLN A 90 1.21 -0.44 -13.62
CA GLN A 90 0.10 -1.05 -14.35
C GLN A 90 -1.15 -1.04 -13.48
N PRO A 91 -2.26 -0.46 -13.97
CA PRO A 91 -3.48 -0.36 -13.18
C PRO A 91 -4.09 -1.76 -12.93
N ASP A 92 -5.15 -1.79 -12.16
CA ASP A 92 -6.06 -2.94 -11.95
C ASP A 92 -5.55 -4.09 -11.08
N TYR A 93 -4.23 -4.29 -10.88
CA TYR A 93 -3.77 -5.44 -10.08
C TYR A 93 -4.29 -5.44 -8.64
N TYR A 94 -4.26 -4.29 -7.97
CA TYR A 94 -4.79 -4.19 -6.62
C TYR A 94 -6.30 -4.38 -6.61
N ASP A 95 -7.01 -3.72 -7.54
CA ASP A 95 -8.47 -3.80 -7.63
C ASP A 95 -8.97 -5.22 -7.90
N LEU A 96 -8.29 -5.95 -8.78
CA LEU A 96 -8.59 -7.35 -9.05
C LEU A 96 -8.39 -8.23 -7.81
N ILE A 97 -7.28 -8.06 -7.09
CA ILE A 97 -7.01 -8.86 -5.89
C ILE A 97 -8.00 -8.52 -4.78
N PHE A 98 -8.26 -7.23 -4.51
CA PHE A 98 -9.28 -6.79 -3.55
C PHE A 98 -10.67 -7.35 -3.91
N THR A 99 -11.05 -7.31 -5.19
CA THR A 99 -12.32 -7.87 -5.67
C THR A 99 -12.40 -9.37 -5.37
N LEU A 100 -11.34 -10.14 -5.64
CA LEU A 100 -11.30 -11.58 -5.38
C LEU A 100 -11.50 -11.94 -3.90
N ILE A 101 -11.14 -11.05 -2.98
CA ILE A 101 -11.29 -11.25 -1.52
C ILE A 101 -12.50 -10.51 -0.93
N GLY A 102 -13.41 -10.05 -1.80
CA GLY A 102 -14.68 -9.43 -1.44
C GLY A 102 -14.54 -8.01 -0.90
N PHE A 103 -13.71 -7.21 -1.56
CA PHE A 103 -13.58 -5.76 -1.36
C PHE A 103 -13.78 -5.02 -2.68
N ASN A 104 -14.30 -3.81 -2.59
CA ASN A 104 -14.25 -2.80 -3.64
C ASN A 104 -13.03 -1.92 -3.38
N SER A 105 -12.38 -1.47 -4.44
CA SER A 105 -11.31 -0.48 -4.38
C SER A 105 -11.23 0.29 -5.71
N SER A 106 -10.46 1.35 -5.72
CA SER A 106 -10.16 2.13 -6.92
C SER A 106 -8.69 2.45 -6.98
N GLN A 107 -8.05 2.09 -8.08
CA GLN A 107 -6.64 2.34 -8.33
C GLN A 107 -6.42 3.53 -9.27
N GLU A 108 -5.56 4.46 -8.85
CA GLU A 108 -5.18 5.65 -9.61
C GLU A 108 -3.66 5.69 -9.81
N ILE A 109 -3.20 5.95 -11.03
CA ILE A 109 -1.78 6.13 -11.34
C ILE A 109 -1.45 7.63 -11.21
N ASN A 110 -0.29 7.95 -10.64
CA ASN A 110 0.20 9.33 -10.58
C ASN A 110 1.00 9.71 -11.82
N ASP A 111 0.34 9.80 -12.97
CA ASP A 111 0.97 10.26 -14.23
C ASP A 111 0.96 11.79 -14.38
N THR A 112 0.14 12.49 -13.58
CA THR A 112 -0.08 13.95 -13.65
C THR A 112 0.64 14.75 -12.55
N ASN A 113 1.44 14.11 -11.69
CA ASN A 113 2.10 14.73 -10.53
C ASN A 113 1.13 15.40 -9.52
N ALA A 114 -0.11 14.93 -9.37
CA ALA A 114 -1.02 15.28 -8.24
C ALA A 114 -2.40 14.58 -8.38
N PRO A 115 -2.52 13.26 -8.22
CA PRO A 115 -3.76 12.56 -8.52
C PRO A 115 -4.76 12.62 -7.35
N PHE A 116 -4.32 13.05 -6.17
CA PHE A 116 -5.06 12.91 -4.93
C PHE A 116 -4.98 14.20 -4.12
N SER A 117 -6.06 14.96 -4.12
CA SER A 117 -6.14 16.20 -3.36
C SER A 117 -6.07 15.94 -1.86
N TRP A 118 -5.69 16.97 -1.10
CA TRP A 118 -5.72 16.91 0.35
C TRP A 118 -7.12 16.59 0.88
N GLU A 119 -8.14 17.17 0.25
CA GLU A 119 -9.55 16.97 0.60
C GLU A 119 -9.96 15.51 0.38
N LYS A 120 -9.43 14.85 -0.66
CA LYS A 120 -9.66 13.42 -0.91
C LYS A 120 -8.97 12.54 0.13
N ILE A 121 -7.74 12.88 0.56
CA ILE A 121 -7.07 12.20 1.68
C ILE A 121 -7.91 12.28 2.94
N VAL A 122 -8.30 13.51 3.33
CA VAL A 122 -9.14 13.73 4.51
C VAL A 122 -10.43 12.93 4.39
N HIS A 123 -11.09 12.96 3.23
CA HIS A 123 -12.32 12.21 3.00
C HIS A 123 -12.15 10.70 3.16
N GLU A 124 -11.10 10.07 2.61
CA GLU A 124 -10.85 8.64 2.80
C GLU A 124 -10.65 8.29 4.27
N ILE A 125 -9.80 9.05 4.97
CA ILE A 125 -9.46 8.79 6.38
C ILE A 125 -10.68 8.99 7.30
N GLU A 126 -11.41 10.09 7.13
CA GLU A 126 -12.63 10.39 7.90
C GLU A 126 -13.79 9.44 7.55
N SER A 127 -13.77 8.85 6.35
CA SER A 127 -14.70 7.78 5.98
C SER A 127 -14.20 6.38 6.36
N CYS A 128 -13.12 6.29 7.14
CA CYS A 128 -12.63 5.04 7.72
C CYS A 128 -12.16 4.05 6.65
N ARG A 129 -11.54 4.59 5.59
CA ARG A 129 -10.97 3.85 4.48
C ARG A 129 -9.47 4.14 4.44
N PRO A 130 -8.65 3.41 5.23
CA PRO A 130 -7.21 3.45 5.01
C PRO A 130 -6.92 3.04 3.57
N PHE A 131 -5.95 3.70 2.97
CA PHE A 131 -5.64 3.53 1.56
C PHE A 131 -4.17 3.25 1.37
N LEU A 132 -3.84 2.59 0.27
CA LEU A 132 -2.48 2.20 -0.07
C LEU A 132 -1.88 3.25 -1.00
N ILE A 133 -0.63 3.62 -0.77
CA ILE A 133 0.16 4.36 -1.75
C ILE A 133 1.42 3.59 -2.11
N ASN A 134 1.79 3.65 -3.38
CA ASN A 134 3.05 3.16 -3.90
C ASN A 134 3.98 4.36 -4.01
N ILE A 135 5.07 4.37 -3.25
CA ILE A 135 6.07 5.43 -3.24
C ILE A 135 7.31 5.02 -4.03
N SER A 136 7.85 5.95 -4.80
CA SER A 136 9.16 5.80 -5.40
C SER A 136 10.23 6.15 -4.36
N ALA A 137 10.90 5.14 -3.83
CA ALA A 137 12.04 5.32 -2.94
C ALA A 137 13.34 5.24 -3.77
N ILE A 138 14.16 6.28 -3.71
CA ILE A 138 15.56 6.24 -4.08
C ILE A 138 16.33 5.98 -2.78
N GLY A 139 16.85 4.77 -2.62
CA GLY A 139 17.82 4.49 -1.58
C GLY A 139 19.22 4.94 -2.00
N THR A 140 20.03 5.43 -1.05
CA THR A 140 21.50 5.37 -1.14
C THR A 140 22.02 3.94 -0.97
N ASP A 141 21.17 3.06 -0.42
CA ASP A 141 21.35 1.62 -0.37
C ASP A 141 20.72 1.00 -1.62
N SER A 142 21.54 0.37 -2.47
CA SER A 142 21.20 -0.28 -3.75
C SER A 142 20.15 -1.40 -3.66
N ARG A 143 19.53 -1.59 -2.48
CA ARG A 143 18.55 -2.61 -2.14
C ARG A 143 17.10 -2.11 -2.20
N ILE A 144 16.86 -0.79 -2.18
CA ILE A 144 15.54 -0.21 -2.49
C ILE A 144 15.61 0.45 -3.88
N ASN A 145 15.75 -0.39 -4.90
CA ASN A 145 15.61 0.04 -6.29
C ASN A 145 14.14 -0.01 -6.75
N ALA A 146 13.23 -0.52 -5.93
CA ALA A 146 11.86 -0.79 -6.27
C ALA A 146 10.88 0.18 -5.59
N THR A 147 9.80 0.47 -6.29
CA THR A 147 8.61 1.09 -5.73
C THR A 147 8.14 0.33 -4.48
N HIS A 148 7.87 1.06 -3.40
CA HIS A 148 7.50 0.51 -2.09
C HIS A 148 6.04 0.85 -1.76
N ALA A 149 5.30 -0.07 -1.15
CA ALA A 149 3.93 0.17 -0.75
C ALA A 149 3.83 0.49 0.75
N VAL A 150 3.01 1.46 1.11
CA VAL A 150 2.70 1.83 2.50
C VAL A 150 1.19 2.08 2.65
N VAL A 151 0.66 1.96 3.88
CA VAL A 151 -0.77 2.19 4.17
C VAL A 151 -0.95 3.52 4.86
N VAL A 152 -1.61 4.47 4.20
CA VAL A 152 -2.00 5.76 4.79
C VAL A 152 -3.18 5.54 5.74
N LYS A 153 -2.99 5.96 7.00
CA LYS A 153 -3.93 5.70 8.12
C LYS A 153 -4.33 6.95 8.89
N GLY A 154 -3.77 8.10 8.54
CA GLY A 154 -4.01 9.36 9.23
C GLY A 154 -3.42 10.55 8.48
N TYR A 155 -3.76 11.74 8.97
CA TYR A 155 -3.26 13.00 8.46
C TYR A 155 -3.11 14.01 9.60
N GLY A 156 -2.36 15.08 9.36
CA GLY A 156 -2.19 16.17 10.31
C GLY A 156 -1.81 17.48 9.62
N VAL A 157 -2.05 18.59 10.31
CA VAL A 157 -1.61 19.92 9.89
C VAL A 157 -0.83 20.56 11.03
N GLN A 158 0.42 20.94 10.77
CA GLN A 158 1.28 21.62 11.74
C GLN A 158 1.86 22.88 11.08
N ASN A 159 1.61 24.06 11.67
CA ASN A 159 2.06 25.35 11.15
C ASN A 159 1.71 25.55 9.65
N GLY A 160 0.50 25.14 9.25
CA GLY A 160 0.02 25.21 7.87
C GLY A 160 0.59 24.15 6.92
N THR A 161 1.58 23.36 7.35
CA THR A 161 2.11 22.24 6.57
C THR A 161 1.26 21.00 6.79
N LYS A 162 0.88 20.36 5.68
CA LYS A 162 0.04 19.16 5.63
C LYS A 162 0.90 17.90 5.63
N PHE A 163 0.56 16.93 6.46
CA PHE A 163 1.25 15.64 6.57
C PHE A 163 0.27 14.49 6.51
N ILE A 164 0.76 13.33 6.04
CA ILE A 164 0.09 12.05 6.19
C ILE A 164 0.88 11.15 7.14
N VAL A 165 0.16 10.24 7.79
CA VAL A 165 0.74 9.19 8.63
C VAL A 165 0.48 7.86 7.94
N ALA A 166 1.53 7.06 7.74
CA ALA A 166 1.44 5.78 7.06
C ALA A 166 2.16 4.66 7.85
N ASN A 167 1.55 3.47 7.88
CA ASN A 167 2.25 2.26 8.28
C ASN A 167 3.16 1.80 7.14
N ASP A 168 4.42 1.55 7.45
CA ASP A 168 5.43 1.07 6.52
C ASP A 168 5.77 -0.39 6.85
N PRO A 169 5.44 -1.37 5.98
CA PRO A 169 5.67 -2.78 6.27
C PRO A 169 7.15 -3.18 6.21
N TRP A 170 8.07 -2.26 5.92
CA TRP A 170 9.51 -2.52 5.79
C TRP A 170 10.10 -3.12 7.08
N LYS A 171 11.18 -3.89 6.89
CA LYS A 171 11.78 -4.86 7.83
C LYS A 171 11.02 -6.19 7.88
N PRO A 172 11.33 -7.10 6.95
CA PRO A 172 10.67 -8.38 6.88
C PRO A 172 10.65 -9.11 8.23
N CYS A 173 9.49 -9.66 8.60
CA CYS A 173 9.30 -10.45 9.82
C CYS A 173 9.55 -9.74 11.15
N CYS A 174 9.78 -8.42 11.16
CA CYS A 174 9.91 -7.66 12.40
C CYS A 174 8.55 -7.19 12.93
N THR A 175 8.26 -7.45 14.20
CA THR A 175 7.05 -6.90 14.86
C THR A 175 7.22 -5.46 15.31
N VAL A 176 8.37 -4.83 15.04
CA VAL A 176 8.60 -3.42 15.35
C VAL A 176 7.79 -2.59 14.36
N THR A 177 6.80 -1.87 14.87
CA THR A 177 5.97 -0.96 14.08
C THR A 177 6.82 0.15 13.50
N GLN A 178 6.73 0.33 12.18
CA GLN A 178 7.35 1.45 11.48
C GLN A 178 6.26 2.35 10.94
N GLU A 179 6.17 3.56 11.49
CA GLU A 179 5.29 4.62 11.00
C GLU A 179 6.11 5.70 10.29
N LEU A 180 5.61 6.15 9.16
CA LEU A 180 6.14 7.27 8.40
C LEU A 180 5.23 8.47 8.56
N VAL A 181 5.83 9.63 8.82
CA VAL A 181 5.16 10.93 8.69
C VAL A 181 5.71 11.58 7.44
N LEU A 182 4.86 11.70 6.41
CA LEU A 182 5.27 12.18 5.10
C LEU A 182 4.57 13.51 4.80
N PRO A 183 5.27 14.53 4.29
CA PRO A 183 4.61 15.77 3.89
C PRO A 183 3.72 15.50 2.69
N TYR A 184 2.53 16.11 2.64
CA TYR A 184 1.59 15.97 1.52
C TYR A 184 2.22 16.33 0.16
N SER A 185 3.27 17.15 0.14
CA SER A 185 3.99 17.51 -1.08
C SER A 185 4.60 16.31 -1.84
N ILE A 186 4.72 15.13 -1.23
CA ILE A 186 5.17 13.92 -1.96
C ILE A 186 4.17 13.49 -3.06
N PHE A 187 2.89 13.86 -2.95
CA PHE A 187 1.89 13.59 -3.98
C PHE A 187 2.10 14.47 -5.22
N SER A 188 2.79 15.60 -5.04
CA SER A 188 3.20 16.52 -6.10
C SER A 188 4.61 16.24 -6.67
N SER A 189 5.13 15.02 -6.50
CA SER A 189 6.44 14.58 -6.99
C SER A 189 7.63 15.41 -6.50
N LYS A 190 7.54 15.96 -5.27
CA LYS A 190 8.67 16.60 -4.61
C LYS A 190 9.50 15.56 -3.87
N ARG A 191 10.82 15.61 -4.05
CA ARG A 191 11.79 14.80 -3.29
C ARG A 191 11.67 15.11 -1.80
N TYR A 192 11.65 14.08 -0.98
CA TYR A 192 11.57 14.15 0.46
C TYR A 192 12.55 13.17 1.09
N ASP A 193 13.47 13.67 1.90
CA ASP A 193 14.41 12.85 2.65
C ASP A 193 13.80 12.50 4.01
N THR A 194 13.61 11.20 4.24
CA THR A 194 13.13 10.68 5.52
C THR A 194 14.26 10.65 6.55
N LYS A 195 13.92 10.73 7.84
CA LYS A 195 14.90 10.63 8.95
C LYS A 195 15.71 9.32 8.95
N ASN A 196 15.18 8.27 8.32
CA ASN A 196 15.83 6.96 8.22
C ASN A 196 16.76 6.84 6.98
N GLY A 197 17.02 7.95 6.28
CA GLY A 197 17.93 7.98 5.13
C GLY A 197 17.31 7.55 3.79
N TYR A 198 16.01 7.27 3.74
CA TYR A 198 15.30 7.01 2.48
C TYR A 198 14.93 8.32 1.79
N GLN A 199 15.10 8.37 0.47
CA GLN A 199 14.65 9.52 -0.32
C GLN A 199 13.40 9.12 -1.09
N ILE A 200 12.26 9.70 -0.73
CA ILE A 200 11.00 9.49 -1.44
C ILE A 200 10.93 10.53 -2.53
N THR A 201 10.86 10.10 -3.79
CA THR A 201 10.77 11.01 -4.95
C THR A 201 9.35 11.35 -5.33
N GLY A 202 8.39 10.54 -4.91
CA GLY A 202 6.98 10.83 -5.08
C GLY A 202 6.10 9.61 -4.90
N VAL A 203 4.79 9.83 -5.00
CA VAL A 203 3.78 8.78 -5.10
C VAL A 203 3.64 8.37 -6.57
N LEU A 204 3.67 7.06 -6.86
CA LEU A 204 3.53 6.49 -8.20
C LEU A 204 2.11 6.02 -8.50
N GLY A 205 1.37 5.63 -7.47
CA GLY A 205 -0.02 5.24 -7.60
C GLY A 205 -0.66 4.99 -6.26
N ILE A 206 -1.99 4.99 -6.26
CA ILE A 206 -2.83 5.02 -5.07
C ILE A 206 -3.91 3.96 -5.26
N VAL A 207 -4.25 3.26 -4.18
CA VAL A 207 -5.41 2.39 -4.13
C VAL A 207 -6.26 2.86 -2.97
N HIS A 208 -7.43 3.40 -3.29
CA HIS A 208 -8.32 4.06 -2.33
C HIS A 208 -9.75 3.54 -2.49
N SER A 209 -10.70 4.17 -1.79
CA SER A 209 -12.10 3.70 -1.73
C SER A 209 -12.19 2.23 -1.30
N ILE A 210 -11.22 1.75 -0.52
CA ILE A 210 -11.13 0.34 -0.15
C ILE A 210 -12.18 0.04 0.91
N GLN A 211 -13.09 -0.88 0.63
CA GLN A 211 -14.14 -1.28 1.57
C GLN A 211 -14.69 -2.68 1.26
N PRO A 212 -15.14 -3.45 2.26
CA PRO A 212 -15.81 -4.73 2.02
C PRO A 212 -17.04 -4.62 1.11
N ASN A 213 -17.28 -5.62 0.26
CA ASN A 213 -18.48 -5.68 -0.60
C ASN A 213 -19.77 -5.86 0.20
N THR A 214 -19.65 -6.55 1.34
CA THR A 214 -20.73 -6.71 2.30
C THR A 214 -20.42 -5.86 3.52
N LEU A 215 -21.28 -4.87 3.79
CA LEU A 215 -21.23 -4.16 5.05
C LEU A 215 -21.53 -5.19 6.15
N SER A 216 -20.57 -5.40 7.04
CA SER A 216 -20.82 -6.23 8.21
C SER A 216 -22.00 -5.66 8.98
N THR A 217 -22.97 -6.49 9.33
CA THR A 217 -24.07 -6.12 10.21
C THR A 217 -23.59 -5.84 11.63
N ASN A 218 -22.34 -6.21 11.96
CA ASN A 218 -21.71 -5.84 13.22
C ASN A 218 -21.52 -4.32 13.33
N SER A 219 -22.15 -3.76 14.36
CA SER A 219 -22.12 -2.33 14.71
C SER A 219 -20.72 -1.75 14.89
N HIS A 220 -19.69 -2.58 15.13
CA HIS A 220 -18.31 -2.15 15.23
C HIS A 220 -17.71 -1.54 13.95
N ILE A 221 -18.25 -1.84 12.77
CA ILE A 221 -17.83 -1.15 11.53
C ILE A 221 -18.55 0.21 11.38
N ARG A 222 -19.75 0.36 11.93
CA ARG A 222 -20.53 1.61 11.80
C ARG A 222 -20.00 2.73 12.67
N SER A 223 -19.45 2.39 13.82
CA SER A 223 -18.78 3.34 14.68
C SER A 223 -17.30 3.30 14.35
N CYS A 224 -16.81 4.28 13.62
CA CYS A 224 -15.38 4.48 13.46
C CYS A 224 -14.72 4.96 14.76
N VAL A 225 -14.89 4.20 15.84
CA VAL A 225 -14.23 4.39 17.13
C VAL A 225 -12.72 4.23 16.95
N ALA A 226 -12.27 3.51 15.92
CA ALA A 226 -10.86 3.49 15.50
C ALA A 226 -10.39 4.79 14.81
N CYS A 227 -11.31 5.68 14.41
CA CYS A 227 -11.08 7.06 13.97
C CYS A 227 -11.32 8.06 15.11
N GLU A 228 -11.38 7.63 16.38
CA GLU A 228 -11.23 8.59 17.49
C GLU A 228 -9.99 9.42 17.19
N ARG A 229 -10.22 10.73 16.98
CA ARG A 229 -9.20 11.64 16.51
C ARG A 229 -7.97 11.46 17.39
N LEU A 230 -6.82 11.23 16.77
CA LEU A 230 -5.51 11.33 17.43
C LEU A 230 -5.19 12.81 17.82
N ASP A 231 -6.21 13.63 18.08
CA ASP A 231 -6.08 15.02 18.54
C ASP A 231 -5.36 15.09 19.89
N THR A 232 -5.41 14.02 20.70
CA THR A 232 -4.81 13.96 22.03
C THR A 232 -3.41 13.36 22.06
N ILE A 233 -3.10 12.36 21.22
CA ILE A 233 -1.81 11.64 21.36
C ILE A 233 -0.65 12.46 20.76
N TYR A 234 -0.85 13.16 19.65
CA TYR A 234 0.26 13.88 19.00
C TYR A 234 0.68 15.18 19.71
N ARG A 235 -0.15 15.73 20.62
CA ARG A 235 0.24 16.86 21.46
C ARG A 235 1.20 16.44 22.59
N ASP A 236 1.08 15.22 23.09
CA ASP A 236 1.82 14.79 24.27
C ASP A 236 3.14 14.07 23.94
N THR A 237 3.22 13.30 22.84
CA THR A 237 4.44 12.53 22.52
C THR A 237 5.59 13.35 21.93
N LEU A 238 5.32 14.55 21.39
CA LEU A 238 6.37 15.48 20.94
C LEU A 238 6.75 16.52 22.00
N GLY A 239 6.13 16.48 23.18
CA GLY A 239 6.36 17.44 24.26
C GLY A 239 7.62 17.20 25.09
N ASN A 240 8.23 16.00 25.05
CA ASN A 240 9.26 15.64 26.05
C ASN A 240 10.51 14.89 25.59
N HIS A 241 10.82 14.78 24.29
CA HIS A 241 12.18 14.39 23.88
C HIS A 241 12.65 15.04 22.58
N ILE A 242 13.66 15.91 22.75
CA ILE A 242 14.66 16.45 21.78
C ILE A 242 14.23 17.73 21.00
N PRO A 243 15.04 18.82 21.05
CA PRO A 243 14.67 20.14 20.53
C PRO A 243 14.81 20.20 19.00
N TYR A 244 13.71 20.45 18.29
CA TYR A 244 13.70 20.59 16.83
C TYR A 244 13.19 21.98 16.43
N GLN A 245 13.98 23.02 16.73
CA GLN A 245 13.72 24.39 16.26
C GLN A 245 14.73 24.92 15.24
N GLN A 246 15.64 24.11 14.69
CA GLN A 246 16.55 24.57 13.64
C GLN A 246 16.76 23.49 12.57
N ALA A 247 16.10 23.65 11.42
CA ALA A 247 16.66 23.36 10.09
C ALA A 247 15.67 23.75 8.97
N ILE A 248 15.89 24.94 8.36
CA ILE A 248 16.07 25.19 6.90
C ILE A 248 14.84 24.85 5.99
N PHE A 249 14.08 25.76 5.36
CA PHE A 249 14.28 26.94 4.48
C PHE A 249 15.03 26.69 3.14
N GLU A 250 14.39 27.07 2.02
CA GLU A 250 14.82 27.00 0.60
C GLU A 250 14.72 25.58 -0.03
N VAL A 251 14.05 25.34 -1.17
CA VAL A 251 14.20 25.97 -2.49
C VAL A 251 12.88 25.97 -3.28
N ALA A 252 12.70 27.05 -4.06
CA ALA A 252 11.58 27.33 -4.96
C ALA A 252 11.83 26.90 -6.43
N ASN A 253 10.71 26.77 -7.16
CA ASN A 253 10.50 26.96 -8.61
C ASN A 253 11.33 26.18 -9.64
N ILE A 254 10.64 25.47 -10.55
CA ILE A 254 10.91 25.43 -12.01
C ILE A 254 9.65 24.92 -12.76
N SER A 255 9.48 25.49 -13.96
CA SER A 255 8.36 25.52 -14.90
C SER A 255 8.08 24.24 -15.69
N ALA A 256 6.82 24.13 -16.13
CA ALA A 256 6.26 23.11 -17.01
C ALA A 256 6.65 23.29 -18.49
N SER A 257 6.73 22.19 -19.25
CA SER A 257 6.22 22.11 -20.62
C SER A 257 6.17 20.67 -21.19
N ASN A 258 5.11 20.44 -21.97
CA ASN A 258 4.92 19.52 -23.09
C ASN A 258 4.48 18.06 -22.83
N ILE A 259 3.18 17.84 -23.10
CA ILE A 259 2.49 16.56 -23.31
C ILE A 259 2.56 16.21 -24.81
N SER A 260 2.80 14.94 -25.11
CA SER A 260 2.44 14.32 -26.39
C SER A 260 1.76 12.97 -26.13
N PRO A 261 0.64 12.63 -26.81
CA PRO A 261 -0.11 11.42 -26.55
C PRO A 261 0.27 10.31 -27.53
N SER A 262 0.64 9.12 -27.03
CA SER A 262 0.21 7.84 -27.61
C SER A 262 0.72 6.65 -26.79
N LEU A 263 -0.15 5.68 -26.52
CA LEU A 263 -0.05 4.31 -27.05
C LEU A 263 -0.98 3.34 -26.32
N ASN A 264 -2.07 3.03 -27.02
CA ASN A 264 -2.65 1.69 -27.25
C ASN A 264 -1.94 0.53 -26.52
N ASN A 265 -2.57 -0.07 -25.50
CA ASN A 265 -1.98 -1.20 -24.77
C ASN A 265 -2.91 -2.44 -24.77
N ARG A 266 -2.60 -3.41 -25.65
CA ARG A 266 -3.31 -4.70 -25.81
C ARG A 266 -3.40 -5.53 -24.51
N ASN A 267 -2.55 -5.25 -23.53
CA ASN A 267 -2.56 -5.96 -22.24
C ASN A 267 -3.74 -5.56 -21.35
N ASN A 268 -4.21 -4.31 -21.41
CA ASN A 268 -5.39 -3.86 -20.66
C ASN A 268 -6.67 -4.50 -21.18
N ILE A 269 -6.79 -4.67 -22.50
CA ILE A 269 -7.94 -5.36 -23.11
C ILE A 269 -7.99 -6.83 -22.64
N ARG A 270 -6.83 -7.48 -22.50
CA ARG A 270 -6.75 -8.87 -22.03
C ARG A 270 -7.13 -9.00 -20.55
N LEU A 271 -6.71 -8.07 -19.70
CA LEU A 271 -7.07 -8.04 -18.27
C LEU A 271 -8.55 -7.69 -18.04
N GLN A 272 -9.09 -6.69 -18.74
CA GLN A 272 -10.51 -6.33 -18.63
C GLN A 272 -11.44 -7.40 -19.21
N LYS A 273 -11.05 -8.07 -20.30
CA LYS A 273 -11.78 -9.22 -20.82
C LYS A 273 -11.79 -10.37 -19.80
N ARG A 274 -10.65 -10.63 -19.15
CA ARG A 274 -10.52 -11.63 -18.08
C ARG A 274 -11.32 -11.28 -16.83
N TYR A 275 -11.44 -10.00 -16.46
CA TYR A 275 -12.30 -9.55 -15.36
C TYR A 275 -13.77 -9.90 -15.62
N LYS A 276 -14.25 -9.65 -16.85
CA LYS A 276 -15.61 -10.06 -17.25
C LYS A 276 -15.80 -11.58 -17.19
N GLU A 277 -14.80 -12.36 -17.58
CA GLU A 277 -14.84 -13.83 -17.51
C GLU A 277 -14.83 -14.35 -16.06
N LEU A 278 -14.01 -13.78 -15.17
CA LEU A 278 -13.97 -14.16 -13.75
C LEU A 278 -15.27 -13.81 -13.02
N ASN A 279 -15.83 -12.62 -13.27
CA ASN A 279 -17.13 -12.24 -12.71
C ASN A 279 -18.29 -13.15 -13.17
N LEU A 280 -18.18 -13.79 -14.35
CA LEU A 280 -19.15 -14.76 -14.83
C LEU A 280 -19.00 -16.14 -14.16
N ILE A 281 -17.80 -16.51 -13.74
CA ILE A 281 -17.53 -17.77 -13.04
C ILE A 281 -18.03 -17.67 -11.60
N PHE A 282 -17.71 -16.58 -10.89
CA PHE A 282 -18.09 -16.43 -9.49
C PHE A 282 -19.59 -16.18 -9.26
N ARG A 283 -20.35 -15.73 -10.27
CA ARG A 283 -21.82 -15.61 -10.19
C ARG A 283 -22.58 -16.92 -10.41
N LYS A 284 -21.89 -18.01 -10.76
CA LYS A 284 -22.52 -19.33 -10.99
C LYS A 284 -22.43 -20.26 -9.79
N GLU A 285 -21.75 -19.85 -8.71
CA GLU A 285 -21.55 -20.65 -7.50
C GLU A 285 -22.42 -20.20 -6.30
N ASP A 286 -23.29 -19.21 -6.50
CA ASP A 286 -24.39 -18.82 -5.58
C ASP A 286 -25.75 -19.25 -6.17
#